data_AF-A0A936W4E7-F1
#
_entry.id   AF-A0A936W4E7-F1
#
_cell.length_a   1.000
_cell.length_b   1.000
_cell.length_c   1.000
_cell.angle_alpha   90.00
_cell.angle_beta   90.00
_cell.angle_gamma   90.00
#
_symmetry.space_group_name_H-M   'P 1'
#
loop_
_entity.id
_entity.type
_entity.pdbx_description
1 polymer ?
#
loop_
_entity_poly.entity_id
_entity_poly.type
_entity_poly.pdbx_seq_one_letter_code
_entity_poly.pdbx_strand_id
1 'polypeptide(L)'
;MTNKLFATSDLENGHVKSMLNTNFIGDMIDKLTTEWKVTDVQPMPAYIKSDLKVLMTLSNLRGVPLELSFSSGNGAIAHTMSYHKAFAYFTLDKKDKDPTTFSLDLKKIEDVKLMLHCSRASGAFPIGLKRVPFKEISKEYIEANLAQIFKGANIKPRIEEPYQFLAVDGGMTNNEPIAEAFRILNPKPESPPLEQRVSDILKNGKEQGLSAEEQLANIDNTLKEEKRSNKPIIMIDPFPNFSFPEGENATLSEQELEEKYLNDGLVHVIPRLYDTLRNQVLFKESDIADLFSNDSQKGMIWPTRYKDGKKYRNAIASGALGGFAGFSGENFSSTIICWGRRIASAS
;
A
#
# COMPACT_ATOMS: atom_id res chain seq x y z
N MET A 1 8.46 -34.74 5.69
CA MET A 1 7.74 -33.48 5.43
C MET A 1 6.38 -33.74 4.79
N THR A 2 6.31 -34.49 3.69
CA THR A 2 5.07 -34.78 2.93
C THR A 2 3.93 -35.34 3.78
N ASN A 3 4.19 -36.30 4.68
CA ASN A 3 3.16 -36.88 5.56
C ASN A 3 2.54 -35.87 6.54
N LYS A 4 3.26 -34.79 6.90
CA LYS A 4 2.73 -33.74 7.78
C LYS A 4 1.85 -32.74 7.02
N LEU A 5 2.15 -32.50 5.74
CA LEU A 5 1.40 -31.56 4.87
C LEU A 5 0.00 -32.07 4.50
N PHE A 6 -0.17 -33.39 4.36
CA PHE A 6 -1.45 -34.03 4.03
C PHE A 6 -2.17 -34.63 5.25
N ALA A 7 -1.66 -34.38 6.46
CA ALA A 7 -2.35 -34.82 7.68
C ALA A 7 -3.65 -34.02 7.86
N THR A 8 -4.68 -34.62 8.43
CA THR A 8 -6.01 -33.99 8.59
C THR A 8 -6.24 -33.37 9.97
N SER A 9 -5.18 -33.23 10.78
CA SER A 9 -5.27 -32.74 12.16
C SER A 9 -5.71 -31.28 12.30
N ASP A 10 -5.73 -30.54 11.20
CA ASP A 10 -6.13 -29.13 11.11
C ASP A 10 -7.58 -28.94 10.65
N LEU A 11 -8.27 -30.02 10.29
CA LEU A 11 -9.68 -30.03 9.90
C LEU A 11 -10.57 -30.14 11.14
N GLU A 12 -10.77 -29.02 11.84
CA GLU A 12 -11.70 -28.92 12.97
C GLU A 12 -13.01 -28.24 12.55
N ASN A 13 -14.14 -28.75 13.04
CA ASN A 13 -15.47 -28.11 12.95
C ASN A 13 -15.99 -27.80 11.54
N GLY A 14 -15.56 -28.55 10.51
CA GLY A 14 -16.12 -28.44 9.15
C GLY A 14 -15.69 -27.19 8.37
N HIS A 15 -14.79 -26.36 8.92
CA HIS A 15 -14.27 -25.17 8.24
C HIS A 15 -12.88 -25.42 7.68
N VAL A 16 -12.77 -25.44 6.35
CA VAL A 16 -11.47 -25.56 5.68
C VAL A 16 -10.78 -24.21 5.68
N LYS A 17 -9.63 -24.13 6.37
CA LYS A 17 -8.80 -22.93 6.47
C LYS A 17 -7.74 -22.89 5.36
N SER A 18 -7.14 -24.01 5.01
CA SER A 18 -6.15 -24.13 3.94
C SER A 18 -6.25 -25.50 3.27
N MET A 19 -5.70 -25.65 2.06
CA MET A 19 -5.65 -26.95 1.38
C MET A 19 -4.62 -27.90 2.00
N LEU A 20 -3.54 -27.35 2.56
CA LEU A 20 -2.48 -28.13 3.20
C LEU A 20 -2.45 -27.85 4.70
N ASN A 21 -2.07 -28.87 5.45
CA ASN A 21 -1.89 -28.77 6.88
C ASN A 21 -0.59 -28.02 7.19
N THR A 22 -0.71 -27.02 8.07
CA THR A 22 0.39 -26.14 8.46
C THR A 22 0.65 -26.12 9.96
N ASN A 23 -0.02 -26.97 10.75
CA ASN A 23 0.17 -27.03 12.21
C ASN A 23 1.64 -27.29 12.56
N PHE A 24 2.32 -28.14 11.79
CA PHE A 24 3.74 -28.45 11.99
C PHE A 24 4.68 -27.23 11.87
N ILE A 25 4.29 -26.19 11.13
CA ILE A 25 5.07 -24.95 11.02
C ILE A 25 4.93 -24.16 12.34
N GLY A 26 3.72 -24.12 12.90
CA GLY A 26 3.46 -23.57 14.23
C GLY A 26 4.28 -24.29 15.29
N ASP A 27 4.17 -25.62 15.36
CA ASP A 27 4.91 -26.45 16.32
C ASP A 27 6.42 -26.22 16.26
N MET A 28 6.96 -25.99 15.06
CA MET A 28 8.38 -25.71 14.86
C MET A 28 8.77 -24.33 15.39
N ILE A 29 7.95 -23.29 15.14
CA ILE A 29 8.18 -21.95 15.68
C ILE A 29 8.05 -21.96 17.21
N ASP A 30 7.04 -22.65 17.74
CA ASP A 30 6.82 -22.78 19.18
C ASP A 30 7.98 -23.51 19.84
N LYS A 31 8.46 -24.60 19.22
CA LYS A 31 9.66 -25.30 19.69
C LYS A 31 10.89 -24.39 19.70
N LEU A 32 11.17 -23.71 18.59
CA LEU A 32 12.32 -22.81 18.47
C LEU A 32 12.27 -21.70 19.52
N THR A 33 11.10 -21.12 19.76
CA THR A 33 10.93 -20.00 20.71
C THR A 33 10.88 -20.45 22.16
N THR A 34 10.45 -21.69 22.45
CA THR A 34 10.46 -22.27 23.80
C THR A 34 11.87 -22.70 24.21
N GLU A 35 12.64 -23.26 23.28
CA GLU A 35 14.03 -23.69 23.51
C GLU A 35 15.04 -22.54 23.40
N TRP A 36 14.62 -21.37 22.90
CA TRP A 36 15.47 -20.20 22.70
C TRP A 36 16.07 -19.70 24.01
N LYS A 37 17.38 -19.43 23.99
CA LYS A 37 18.11 -18.81 25.10
C LYS A 37 19.03 -17.74 24.56
N VAL A 38 19.13 -16.62 25.27
CA VAL A 38 20.04 -15.51 24.95
C VAL A 38 21.50 -15.98 24.82
N THR A 39 21.88 -17.00 25.60
CA THR A 39 23.23 -17.61 25.59
C THR A 39 23.58 -18.30 24.28
N ASP A 40 22.57 -18.73 23.52
CA ASP A 40 22.77 -19.48 22.29
C ASP A 40 23.00 -18.52 21.09
N VAL A 41 22.73 -17.22 21.28
CA VAL A 41 22.97 -16.16 20.30
C VAL A 41 24.46 -16.00 20.07
N GLN A 42 24.92 -16.49 18.92
CA GLN A 42 26.30 -16.35 18.49
C GLN A 42 26.58 -14.94 17.96
N PRO A 43 27.81 -14.42 18.10
CA PRO A 43 28.19 -13.17 17.47
C PRO A 43 28.00 -13.27 15.96
N MET A 44 27.52 -12.19 15.34
CA MET A 44 27.36 -12.13 13.90
C MET A 44 28.71 -12.28 13.20
N PRO A 45 28.77 -13.01 12.06
CA PRO A 45 29.97 -13.05 11.23
C PRO A 45 30.45 -11.65 10.84
N ALA A 46 31.77 -11.44 10.76
CA ALA A 46 32.37 -10.12 10.52
C ALA A 46 31.94 -9.44 9.20
N TYR A 47 31.45 -10.21 8.22
CA TYR A 47 30.92 -9.68 6.96
C TYR A 47 29.47 -9.19 7.05
N ILE A 48 28.78 -9.44 8.16
CA ILE A 48 27.45 -8.90 8.44
C ILE A 48 27.62 -7.59 9.22
N LYS A 49 27.11 -6.49 8.66
CA LYS A 49 27.10 -5.20 9.36
C LYS A 49 26.11 -5.21 10.52
N SER A 50 26.40 -4.43 11.55
CA SER A 50 25.53 -4.30 12.73
C SER A 50 24.20 -3.58 12.45
N ASP A 51 24.02 -2.95 11.28
CA ASP A 51 22.80 -2.28 10.84
C ASP A 51 22.08 -3.04 9.71
N LEU A 52 22.30 -4.36 9.60
CA LEU A 52 21.69 -5.20 8.58
C LEU A 52 20.17 -4.97 8.54
N LYS A 53 19.66 -4.61 7.35
CA LYS A 53 18.22 -4.52 7.09
C LYS A 53 17.71 -5.82 6.50
N VAL A 54 16.63 -6.35 7.07
CA VAL A 54 15.92 -7.53 6.55
C VAL A 54 14.56 -7.08 6.03
N LEU A 55 14.29 -7.38 4.77
CA LEU A 55 13.02 -7.11 4.11
C LEU A 55 12.26 -8.42 3.91
N MET A 56 10.99 -8.44 4.29
CA MET A 56 10.04 -9.48 3.86
C MET A 56 8.81 -8.81 3.26
N THR A 57 8.29 -9.40 2.19
CA THR A 57 7.07 -8.94 1.52
C THR A 57 5.88 -9.74 2.03
N LEU A 58 4.78 -9.04 2.28
CA LEU A 58 3.52 -9.57 2.76
C LEU A 58 2.37 -9.01 1.93
N SER A 59 1.27 -9.74 1.83
CA SER A 59 0.03 -9.24 1.25
C SER A 59 -1.06 -9.16 2.32
N ASN A 60 -1.53 -7.94 2.58
CA ASN A 60 -2.58 -7.63 3.54
C ASN A 60 -3.96 -7.79 2.91
N LEU A 61 -4.75 -8.76 3.37
CA LEU A 61 -6.08 -9.04 2.84
C LEU A 61 -7.18 -8.06 3.28
N ARG A 62 -6.94 -7.22 4.30
CA ARG A 62 -7.84 -6.11 4.67
C ARG A 62 -7.61 -4.90 3.74
N GLY A 63 -6.35 -4.63 3.46
CA GLY A 63 -5.91 -3.43 2.74
C GLY A 63 -6.03 -2.16 3.59
N VAL A 64 -5.18 -1.18 3.33
CA VAL A 64 -5.21 0.14 3.96
C VAL A 64 -5.90 1.10 3.00
N PRO A 65 -7.08 1.66 3.35
CA PRO A 65 -7.70 2.68 2.52
C PRO A 65 -6.80 3.93 2.45
N LEU A 66 -6.53 4.39 1.25
CA LEU A 66 -5.76 5.59 0.94
C LEU A 66 -6.69 6.63 0.33
N GLU A 67 -6.78 7.80 0.95
CA GLU A 67 -7.48 8.96 0.44
C GLU A 67 -6.50 9.82 -0.36
N LEU A 68 -6.78 10.01 -1.65
CA LEU A 68 -5.95 10.76 -2.59
C LEU A 68 -6.58 12.13 -2.85
N SER A 69 -5.79 13.20 -2.74
CA SER A 69 -6.27 14.58 -2.92
C SER A 69 -5.37 15.34 -3.90
N PHE A 70 -5.96 16.20 -4.73
CA PHE A 70 -5.19 17.14 -5.55
C PHE A 70 -4.94 18.42 -4.77
N SER A 71 -3.76 19.01 -4.94
CA SER A 71 -3.34 20.22 -4.23
C SER A 71 -4.13 21.48 -4.66
N SER A 72 -4.82 21.41 -5.80
CA SER A 72 -5.69 22.46 -6.34
C SER A 72 -7.10 22.48 -5.74
N GLY A 73 -7.51 21.43 -5.02
CA GLY A 73 -8.79 21.38 -4.32
C GLY A 73 -8.61 21.75 -2.84
N ASN A 74 -9.61 22.39 -2.23
CA ASN A 74 -9.67 22.71 -0.79
C ASN A 74 -9.68 21.45 0.13
N GLY A 75 -8.73 20.54 -0.01
CA GLY A 75 -8.69 19.25 0.69
C GLY A 75 -9.76 18.25 0.28
N ALA A 76 -10.39 18.43 -0.89
CA ALA A 76 -11.42 17.51 -1.38
C ALA A 76 -10.79 16.18 -1.79
N ILE A 77 -11.24 15.09 -1.18
CA ILE A 77 -10.85 13.72 -1.54
C ILE A 77 -11.28 13.47 -2.98
N ALA A 78 -10.31 13.28 -3.86
CA ALA A 78 -10.52 13.03 -5.27
C ALA A 78 -10.81 11.55 -5.54
N HIS A 79 -10.08 10.66 -4.89
CA HIS A 79 -10.20 9.22 -5.09
C HIS A 79 -9.86 8.46 -3.81
N THR A 80 -10.41 7.25 -3.66
CA THR A 80 -10.03 6.33 -2.59
C THR A 80 -9.64 4.99 -3.19
N MET A 81 -8.52 4.44 -2.74
CA MET A 81 -8.07 3.10 -3.13
C MET A 81 -7.71 2.27 -1.90
N SER A 82 -7.63 0.96 -2.05
CA SER A 82 -7.16 0.06 -0.99
C SER A 82 -5.76 -0.42 -1.32
N TYR A 83 -4.80 -0.16 -0.44
CA TYR A 83 -3.41 -0.58 -0.58
C TYR A 83 -3.14 -1.87 0.18
N HIS A 84 -2.74 -2.91 -0.54
CA HIS A 84 -2.66 -4.26 0.02
C HIS A 84 -1.24 -4.80 0.17
N LYS A 85 -0.21 -4.11 -0.33
CA LYS A 85 1.16 -4.51 0.00
C LYS A 85 1.44 -4.18 1.46
N ALA A 86 2.08 -5.11 2.14
CA ALA A 86 2.64 -4.89 3.45
C ALA A 86 4.10 -5.33 3.42
N PHE A 87 4.92 -4.66 4.23
CA PHE A 87 6.33 -4.98 4.35
C PHE A 87 6.61 -5.24 5.81
N ALA A 88 7.46 -6.23 6.08
CA ALA A 88 8.08 -6.38 7.38
C ALA A 88 9.55 -5.99 7.21
N TYR A 89 9.85 -4.76 7.58
CA TYR A 89 11.20 -4.23 7.56
C TYR A 89 11.81 -4.32 8.95
N PHE A 90 12.95 -4.97 9.07
CA PHE A 90 13.69 -5.07 10.33
C PHE A 90 15.07 -4.44 10.17
N THR A 91 15.56 -3.82 11.24
CA THR A 91 16.95 -3.39 11.36
C THR A 91 17.60 -4.13 12.53
N LEU A 92 18.68 -4.86 12.25
CA LEU A 92 19.49 -5.55 13.27
C LEU A 92 20.09 -4.51 14.23
N ASP A 93 20.09 -4.81 15.53
CA ASP A 93 20.68 -3.98 16.59
C ASP A 93 20.30 -2.48 16.48
N LYS A 94 19.04 -2.22 16.11
CA LYS A 94 18.54 -0.88 15.82
C LYS A 94 18.76 0.08 17.00
N LYS A 95 19.39 1.22 16.71
CA LYS A 95 19.74 2.25 17.71
C LYS A 95 18.89 3.52 17.63
N ASP A 96 18.28 3.76 16.49
CA ASP A 96 17.43 4.92 16.23
C ASP A 96 15.95 4.62 16.55
N LYS A 97 15.12 5.65 16.44
CA LYS A 97 13.67 5.58 16.62
C LYS A 97 12.91 5.60 15.29
N ASP A 98 13.52 5.20 14.18
CA ASP A 98 12.91 5.28 12.85
C ASP A 98 11.64 4.40 12.76
N PRO A 99 10.43 4.95 12.68
CA PRO A 99 9.21 4.13 12.70
C PRO A 99 9.02 3.26 11.46
N THR A 100 9.82 3.43 10.39
CA THR A 100 9.68 2.64 9.15
C THR A 100 10.17 1.19 9.29
N THR A 101 10.93 0.88 10.34
CA THR A 101 11.49 -0.46 10.57
C THR A 101 11.19 -0.97 11.98
N PHE A 102 11.00 -2.26 12.13
CA PHE A 102 11.03 -2.95 13.42
C PHE A 102 12.47 -3.11 13.92
N SER A 103 12.62 -3.15 15.24
CA SER A 103 13.86 -3.61 15.87
C SER A 103 14.01 -5.12 15.63
N LEU A 104 15.23 -5.56 15.35
CA LEU A 104 15.63 -6.96 15.45
C LEU A 104 16.84 -7.09 16.36
N ASP A 105 16.59 -7.25 17.65
CA ASP A 105 17.58 -7.67 18.63
C ASP A 105 17.43 -9.18 18.86
N LEU A 106 18.40 -9.97 18.39
CA LEU A 106 18.35 -11.43 18.53
C LEU A 106 18.46 -11.91 19.98
N LYS A 107 18.77 -11.02 20.92
CA LYS A 107 18.75 -11.27 22.37
C LYS A 107 17.40 -10.96 22.99
N LYS A 108 16.41 -10.50 22.23
CA LYS A 108 15.02 -10.29 22.66
C LYS A 108 14.11 -11.29 21.95
N ILE A 109 13.40 -12.08 22.74
CA ILE A 109 12.53 -13.13 22.19
C ILE A 109 11.34 -12.55 21.43
N GLU A 110 10.87 -11.36 21.82
CA GLU A 110 9.76 -10.66 21.17
C GLU A 110 10.12 -10.28 19.73
N ASP A 111 11.32 -9.73 19.50
CA ASP A 111 11.84 -9.38 18.17
C ASP A 111 12.00 -10.64 17.30
N VAL A 112 12.51 -11.74 17.87
CA VAL A 112 12.65 -13.03 17.19
C VAL A 112 11.28 -13.62 16.85
N LYS A 113 10.31 -13.57 17.77
CA LYS A 113 8.93 -14.04 17.53
C LYS A 113 8.27 -13.24 16.41
N LEU A 114 8.41 -11.92 16.42
CA LEU A 114 7.87 -11.06 15.36
C LEU A 114 8.52 -11.39 14.00
N MET A 115 9.85 -11.56 13.96
CA MET A 115 10.56 -11.96 12.74
C MET A 115 10.08 -13.31 12.20
N LEU A 116 9.92 -14.32 13.07
CA LEU A 116 9.41 -15.64 12.68
C LEU A 116 7.95 -15.58 12.22
N HIS A 117 7.12 -14.77 12.87
CA HIS A 117 5.72 -14.54 12.49
C HIS A 117 5.61 -13.92 11.10
N CYS A 118 6.41 -12.88 10.82
CA CYS A 118 6.51 -12.27 9.50
C CYS A 118 7.09 -13.24 8.45
N SER A 119 8.09 -14.05 8.82
CA SER A 119 8.67 -15.06 7.92
C SER A 119 7.64 -16.10 7.50
N ARG A 120 6.81 -16.56 8.45
CA ARG A 120 5.70 -17.48 8.18
C ARG A 120 4.68 -16.85 7.25
N ALA A 121 4.33 -15.59 7.47
CA ALA A 121 3.37 -14.86 6.65
C ALA A 121 3.89 -14.67 5.21
N SER A 122 5.17 -14.34 5.05
CA SER A 122 5.81 -14.14 3.75
C SER A 122 5.84 -15.41 2.90
N GLY A 123 5.90 -16.59 3.53
CA GLY A 123 5.80 -17.88 2.83
C GLY A 123 4.38 -18.46 2.74
N ALA A 124 3.35 -17.78 3.25
CA ALA A 124 1.99 -18.35 3.34
C ALA A 124 1.26 -18.27 1.99
N PHE A 125 1.61 -19.19 1.07
CA PHE A 125 1.03 -19.27 -0.27
C PHE A 125 -0.51 -19.24 -0.23
N PRO A 126 -1.18 -18.35 -1.00
CA PRO A 126 -2.62 -18.20 -0.96
C PRO A 126 -3.36 -19.53 -1.20
N ILE A 127 -4.42 -19.78 -0.42
CA ILE A 127 -5.26 -20.99 -0.46
C ILE A 127 -4.54 -22.26 0.02
N GLY A 128 -3.30 -22.49 -0.44
CA GLY A 128 -2.49 -23.66 -0.12
C GLY A 128 -2.08 -23.71 1.35
N LEU A 129 -1.60 -22.61 1.92
CA LEU A 129 -1.11 -22.54 3.30
C LEU A 129 -2.01 -21.63 4.15
N LYS A 130 -1.98 -21.87 5.46
CA LYS A 130 -2.73 -21.06 6.42
C LYS A 130 -2.14 -19.65 6.51
N ARG A 131 -3.01 -18.68 6.29
CA ARG A 131 -2.79 -17.23 6.41
C ARG A 131 -2.44 -16.89 7.86
N VAL A 132 -1.71 -15.81 8.05
CA VAL A 132 -1.18 -15.41 9.35
C VAL A 132 -1.91 -14.16 9.85
N PRO A 133 -2.56 -14.19 11.03
CA PRO A 133 -3.24 -13.02 11.57
C PRO A 133 -2.23 -12.03 12.18
N PHE A 134 -2.48 -10.74 11.94
CA PHE A 134 -1.81 -9.63 12.59
C PHE A 134 -2.85 -8.84 13.38
N LYS A 135 -2.63 -8.68 14.69
CA LYS A 135 -3.54 -7.97 15.60
C LYS A 135 -2.98 -6.65 16.13
N GLU A 136 -1.65 -6.54 16.20
CA GLU A 136 -0.94 -5.48 16.94
C GLU A 136 0.17 -4.86 16.07
N ILE A 137 -0.19 -4.37 14.87
CA ILE A 137 0.73 -3.51 14.11
C ILE A 137 0.43 -2.06 14.47
N SER A 138 1.47 -1.31 14.85
CA SER A 138 1.31 0.10 15.18
C SER A 138 0.89 0.90 13.94
N LYS A 139 -0.07 1.80 14.13
CA LYS A 139 -0.45 2.77 13.11
C LYS A 139 0.75 3.59 12.63
N GLU A 140 1.63 4.00 13.54
CA GLU A 140 2.84 4.76 13.24
C GLU A 140 3.75 4.03 12.23
N TYR A 141 3.92 2.71 12.37
CA TYR A 141 4.71 1.91 11.42
C TYR A 141 4.09 1.90 10.02
N ILE A 142 2.77 1.72 9.94
CA ILE A 142 2.04 1.68 8.67
C ILE A 142 2.12 3.06 7.98
N GLU A 143 1.88 4.13 8.72
CA GLU A 143 1.94 5.51 8.20
C GLU A 143 3.35 5.86 7.71
N ALA A 144 4.39 5.50 8.48
CA ALA A 144 5.78 5.76 8.10
C ALA A 144 6.18 5.02 6.82
N ASN A 145 5.81 3.75 6.69
CA ASN A 145 6.07 2.97 5.47
C ASN A 145 5.34 3.55 4.26
N LEU A 146 4.05 3.88 4.40
CA LEU A 146 3.26 4.48 3.32
C LEU A 146 3.80 5.86 2.90
N ALA A 147 4.21 6.69 3.86
CA ALA A 147 4.84 7.98 3.58
C ALA A 147 6.15 7.82 2.79
N GLN A 148 6.92 6.77 3.05
CA GLN A 148 8.13 6.47 2.28
C GLN A 148 7.80 5.95 0.88
N ILE A 149 6.76 5.10 0.73
CA ILE A 149 6.35 4.51 -0.55
C ILE A 149 5.79 5.57 -1.48
N PHE A 150 4.92 6.43 -0.96
CA PHE A 150 4.23 7.48 -1.71
C PHE A 150 4.82 8.87 -1.46
N LYS A 151 6.14 8.93 -1.22
CA LYS A 151 6.84 10.18 -0.93
C LYS A 151 6.55 11.23 -2.01
N GLY A 152 6.14 12.43 -1.57
CA GLY A 152 5.82 13.55 -2.45
C GLY A 152 4.36 13.62 -2.94
N ALA A 153 3.55 12.59 -2.64
CA ALA A 153 2.15 12.53 -3.01
C ALA A 153 1.22 12.95 -1.87
N ASN A 154 0.12 13.62 -2.20
CA ASN A 154 -0.89 14.02 -1.25
C ASN A 154 -1.86 12.86 -0.97
N ILE A 155 -1.40 11.95 -0.11
CA ILE A 155 -2.12 10.74 0.30
C ILE A 155 -2.31 10.74 1.80
N LYS A 156 -3.53 10.39 2.24
CA LYS A 156 -3.85 10.19 3.64
C LYS A 156 -4.36 8.76 3.88
N PRO A 157 -3.60 7.91 4.60
CA PRO A 157 -4.10 6.60 4.97
C PRO A 157 -5.19 6.71 6.04
N ARG A 158 -6.21 5.86 5.94
CA ARG A 158 -7.25 5.72 6.97
C ARG A 158 -7.05 4.41 7.73
N ILE A 159 -6.43 4.51 8.90
CA ILE A 159 -6.10 3.39 9.77
C ILE A 159 -6.95 3.48 11.04
N GLU A 160 -7.88 2.55 11.18
CA GLU A 160 -8.71 2.36 12.37
C GLU A 160 -7.97 1.44 13.35
N GLU A 161 -7.77 1.91 14.59
CA GLU A 161 -7.12 1.12 15.64
C GLU A 161 -8.14 0.37 16.51
N PRO A 162 -7.87 -0.90 16.89
CA PRO A 162 -6.70 -1.69 16.48
C PRO A 162 -6.78 -2.13 15.02
N TYR A 163 -5.65 -2.05 14.30
CA TYR A 163 -5.58 -2.44 12.90
C TYR A 163 -5.22 -3.93 12.77
N GLN A 164 -6.24 -4.76 12.55
CA GLN A 164 -6.10 -6.20 12.38
C GLN A 164 -6.29 -6.63 10.93
N PHE A 165 -5.53 -7.64 10.48
CA PHE A 165 -5.67 -8.22 9.14
C PHE A 165 -5.09 -9.63 9.04
N LEU A 166 -5.48 -10.36 7.99
CA LEU A 166 -4.83 -11.60 7.57
C LEU A 166 -3.75 -11.29 6.53
N ALA A 167 -2.54 -11.81 6.76
CA ALA A 167 -1.43 -11.73 5.84
C ALA A 167 -1.24 -13.05 5.08
N VAL A 168 -0.88 -12.93 3.81
CA VAL A 168 -0.43 -14.03 2.94
C VAL A 168 0.90 -13.70 2.30
N ASP A 169 1.44 -14.66 1.55
CA ASP A 169 2.67 -14.51 0.77
C ASP A 169 2.64 -13.22 -0.05
N GLY A 170 3.71 -12.42 0.12
CA GLY A 170 3.88 -11.14 -0.54
C GLY A 170 3.99 -11.24 -2.06
N GLY A 171 4.31 -12.40 -2.62
CA GLY A 171 4.29 -12.66 -4.06
C GLY A 171 2.91 -12.47 -4.69
N MET A 172 1.84 -12.37 -3.90
CA MET A 172 0.51 -12.05 -4.42
C MET A 172 0.37 -10.58 -4.80
N THR A 173 0.99 -9.66 -4.05
CA THR A 173 0.87 -8.21 -4.29
C THR A 173 2.17 -7.53 -4.70
N ASN A 174 3.31 -8.16 -4.45
CA ASN A 174 4.64 -7.65 -4.78
C ASN A 174 5.41 -8.66 -5.63
N ASN A 175 5.40 -8.41 -6.94
CA ASN A 175 6.17 -9.22 -7.90
C ASN A 175 7.64 -8.76 -8.04
N GLU A 176 8.08 -7.72 -7.32
CA GLU A 176 9.40 -7.10 -7.51
C GLU A 176 10.07 -6.73 -6.16
N PRO A 177 10.43 -7.72 -5.31
CA PRO A 177 11.16 -7.46 -4.06
C PRO A 177 12.51 -6.76 -4.30
N ILE A 178 13.10 -6.93 -5.49
CA ILE A 178 14.33 -6.24 -5.92
C ILE A 178 14.09 -4.73 -6.07
N ALA A 179 12.99 -4.32 -6.70
CA ALA A 179 12.66 -2.90 -6.85
C ALA A 179 12.46 -2.23 -5.49
N GLU A 180 11.86 -2.94 -4.54
CA GLU A 180 11.69 -2.46 -3.16
C GLU A 180 13.04 -2.33 -2.43
N ALA A 181 13.93 -3.32 -2.57
CA ALA A 181 15.29 -3.20 -2.03
C ALA A 181 16.03 -2.00 -2.64
N PHE A 182 15.91 -1.78 -3.96
CA PHE A 182 16.48 -0.60 -4.61
C PHE A 182 15.88 0.71 -4.09
N ARG A 183 14.57 0.77 -3.84
CA ARG A 183 13.89 1.95 -3.26
C ARG A 183 14.44 2.31 -1.89
N ILE A 184 14.79 1.31 -1.09
CA ILE A 184 15.36 1.50 0.26
C ILE A 184 16.84 1.85 0.24
N LEU A 185 17.61 1.23 -0.64
CA LEU A 185 19.03 1.55 -0.80
C LEU A 185 19.24 2.93 -1.44
N ASN A 186 18.35 3.29 -2.36
CA ASN A 186 18.37 4.54 -3.10
C ASN A 186 17.02 5.24 -2.95
N PRO A 187 16.71 5.81 -1.76
CA PRO A 187 15.52 6.63 -1.63
C PRO A 187 15.62 7.74 -2.67
N LYS A 188 14.65 7.83 -3.58
CA LYS A 188 14.64 8.90 -4.59
C LYS A 188 14.81 10.23 -3.85
N PRO A 189 15.87 11.01 -4.14
CA PRO A 189 15.95 12.36 -3.60
C PRO A 189 14.74 13.12 -4.12
N GLU A 190 14.20 14.02 -3.30
CA GLU A 190 13.28 15.01 -3.84
C GLU A 190 14.01 15.71 -4.98
N SER A 191 13.38 15.80 -6.15
CA SER A 191 13.88 16.70 -7.19
C SER A 191 14.01 18.07 -6.53
N PRO A 192 15.22 18.67 -6.49
CA PRO A 192 15.38 19.97 -5.87
C PRO A 192 14.45 20.97 -6.56
N PRO A 193 14.03 22.05 -5.89
CA PRO A 193 13.30 23.13 -6.54
C PRO A 193 13.97 23.54 -7.85
N LEU A 194 13.19 23.96 -8.84
CA LEU A 194 13.71 24.32 -10.16
C LEU A 194 14.87 25.32 -10.07
N GLU A 195 14.79 26.28 -9.15
CA GLU A 195 15.83 27.27 -8.89
C GLU A 195 17.15 26.62 -8.47
N GLN A 196 17.06 25.61 -7.61
CA GLN A 196 18.22 24.87 -7.13
C GLN A 196 18.80 23.97 -8.23
N ARG A 197 17.95 23.29 -9.03
CA ARG A 197 18.39 22.51 -10.19
C ARG A 197 19.12 23.36 -11.22
N VAL A 198 18.59 24.55 -11.52
CA VAL A 198 19.25 25.52 -12.41
C VAL A 198 20.58 26.01 -11.83
N SER A 199 20.63 26.27 -10.52
CA SER A 199 21.87 26.65 -9.82
C SER A 199 22.94 25.56 -9.90
N ASP A 200 22.55 24.30 -9.69
CA ASP A 200 23.46 23.15 -9.75
C ASP A 200 24.00 22.93 -11.17
N ILE A 201 23.17 23.11 -12.21
CA ILE A 201 23.62 23.03 -13.61
C ILE A 201 24.68 24.10 -13.90
N LEU A 202 24.47 25.33 -13.45
CA LEU A 202 25.45 26.42 -13.63
C LEU A 202 26.75 26.17 -12.86
N LYS A 203 26.66 25.60 -11.66
CA LYS A 203 27.84 25.30 -10.82
C LYS A 203 28.65 24.14 -11.40
N ASN A 204 27.99 23.00 -11.65
CA ASN A 204 28.63 21.80 -12.19
C ASN A 204 29.14 22.04 -13.61
N GLY A 205 28.42 22.83 -14.41
CA GLY A 205 28.84 23.22 -15.75
C GLY A 205 30.17 23.96 -15.78
N LYS A 206 30.38 24.88 -14.83
CA LYS A 206 31.67 25.59 -14.67
C LYS A 206 32.78 24.65 -14.22
N GLU A 207 32.50 23.73 -13.30
CA GLU A 207 33.49 22.77 -12.78
C GLU A 207 33.90 21.73 -13.85
N GLN A 208 32.98 21.37 -14.76
CA GLN A 208 33.22 20.43 -15.86
C GLN A 208 33.79 21.09 -17.13
N GLY A 209 33.98 22.42 -17.12
CA GLY A 209 34.49 23.17 -18.28
C GLY A 209 33.51 23.25 -19.46
N LEU A 210 32.22 23.05 -19.22
CA LEU A 210 31.18 23.16 -20.24
C LEU A 210 31.06 24.60 -20.73
N SER A 211 30.87 24.76 -22.04
CA SER A 211 30.62 26.06 -22.66
C SER A 211 29.30 26.68 -22.16
N ALA A 212 29.17 28.00 -22.28
CA ALA A 212 27.95 28.69 -21.90
C ALA A 212 26.73 28.17 -22.69
N GLU A 213 26.92 27.81 -23.96
CA GLU A 213 25.87 27.27 -24.84
C GLU A 213 25.38 25.90 -24.37
N GLU A 214 26.28 25.01 -23.94
CA GLU A 214 25.93 23.70 -23.38
C GLU A 214 25.19 23.84 -22.04
N GLN A 215 25.62 24.77 -21.19
CA GLN A 215 24.93 25.06 -19.93
C GLN A 215 23.52 25.61 -20.18
N LEU A 216 23.35 26.53 -21.13
CA LEU A 216 22.05 27.05 -21.57
C LEU A 216 21.15 25.95 -22.14
N ALA A 217 21.68 25.05 -22.96
CA ALA A 217 20.91 23.92 -23.50
C ALA A 217 20.40 22.97 -22.40
N ASN A 218 21.23 22.71 -21.37
CA ASN A 218 20.84 21.89 -20.22
C ASN A 218 19.74 22.56 -19.37
N ILE A 219 19.85 23.88 -19.16
CA ILE A 219 18.81 24.66 -18.49
C ILE A 219 17.51 24.63 -19.30
N ASP A 220 17.58 24.85 -20.61
CA ASP A 220 16.41 24.82 -21.50
C ASP A 220 15.71 23.45 -21.49
N ASN A 221 16.47 22.36 -21.49
CA ASN A 221 15.92 21.02 -21.36
C ASN A 221 15.23 20.82 -20.00
N THR A 222 15.86 21.26 -18.92
CA THR A 222 15.29 21.22 -17.56
C THR A 222 13.99 22.02 -17.47
N LEU A 223 13.95 23.23 -18.04
CA LEU A 223 12.75 24.07 -18.11
C LEU A 223 11.65 23.46 -18.98
N LYS A 224 12.00 22.77 -20.07
CA LYS A 224 11.05 22.05 -20.93
C LYS A 224 10.48 20.82 -20.23
N GLU A 225 11.28 20.09 -19.46
CA GLU A 225 10.83 18.97 -18.63
C GLU A 225 9.84 19.45 -17.56
N GLU A 226 10.16 20.56 -16.88
CA GLU A 226 9.26 21.17 -15.89
C GLU A 226 7.92 21.56 -16.52
N LYS A 227 7.95 22.25 -17.67
CA LYS A 227 6.74 22.64 -18.41
C LYS A 227 5.93 21.45 -18.93
N ARG A 228 6.59 20.33 -19.27
CA ARG A 228 5.91 19.09 -19.68
C ARG A 228 5.24 18.42 -18.49
N SER A 229 5.88 18.42 -17.32
CA SER A 229 5.31 17.93 -16.06
C SER A 229 4.07 18.74 -15.64
N ASN A 230 4.10 20.05 -15.89
CA ASN A 230 3.07 20.97 -15.44
C ASN A 230 1.93 21.24 -16.45
N LYS A 231 1.73 20.37 -17.45
CA LYS A 231 0.57 20.47 -18.34
C LYS A 231 -0.72 20.20 -17.55
N PRO A 232 -1.75 21.05 -17.68
CA PRO A 232 -2.99 20.82 -16.97
C PRO A 232 -3.70 19.56 -17.49
N ILE A 233 -4.07 18.66 -16.57
CA ILE A 233 -4.83 17.44 -16.88
C ILE A 233 -6.12 17.47 -16.05
N ILE A 234 -7.26 17.33 -16.74
CA ILE A 234 -8.55 17.13 -16.10
C ILE A 234 -8.97 15.68 -16.32
N MET A 235 -9.08 14.93 -15.24
CA MET A 235 -9.62 13.58 -15.23
C MET A 235 -11.14 13.60 -15.07
N ILE A 236 -11.80 12.63 -15.71
CA ILE A 236 -13.25 12.46 -15.67
C ILE A 236 -13.49 11.05 -15.15
N ASP A 237 -13.92 10.94 -13.89
CA ASP A 237 -14.29 9.65 -13.30
C ASP A 237 -15.82 9.56 -13.20
N PRO A 238 -16.49 8.80 -14.09
CA PRO A 238 -17.94 8.63 -14.03
C PRO A 238 -18.39 7.75 -12.85
N PHE A 239 -17.49 6.93 -12.29
CA PHE A 239 -17.80 5.98 -11.22
C PHE A 239 -16.78 6.08 -10.09
N PRO A 240 -16.74 7.22 -9.38
CA PRO A 240 -15.76 7.41 -8.34
C PRO A 240 -16.00 6.42 -7.20
N ASN A 241 -15.00 5.59 -6.94
CA ASN A 241 -15.00 4.70 -5.77
C ASN A 241 -14.62 5.51 -4.55
N PHE A 242 -15.64 6.07 -3.89
CA PHE A 242 -15.44 6.56 -2.55
C PHE A 242 -15.76 5.47 -1.55
N SER A 243 -14.72 4.92 -0.92
CA SER A 243 -14.90 4.14 0.30
C SER A 243 -15.21 5.09 1.45
N PHE A 244 -16.36 5.78 1.39
CA PHE A 244 -16.92 6.47 2.54
C PHE A 244 -17.53 5.40 3.44
N PRO A 245 -17.05 5.21 4.68
CA PRO A 245 -17.87 4.51 5.66
C PRO A 245 -19.12 5.34 5.88
N GLU A 246 -20.26 4.87 5.38
CA GLU A 246 -21.56 5.34 5.85
C GLU A 246 -21.72 4.84 7.29
N GLY A 247 -21.70 5.75 8.27
CA GLY A 247 -22.31 5.49 9.58
C GLY A 247 -21.57 4.61 10.59
N GLU A 248 -20.39 4.08 10.32
CA GLU A 248 -19.60 3.33 11.33
C GLU A 248 -18.75 4.28 12.20
N ASN A 249 -19.40 5.15 12.97
CA ASN A 249 -18.81 5.69 14.22
C ASN A 249 -19.04 4.72 15.40
N ALA A 250 -19.51 3.50 15.12
CA ALA A 250 -19.55 2.44 16.10
C ALA A 250 -18.14 1.85 16.20
N THR A 251 -17.46 2.10 17.31
CA THR A 251 -16.27 1.36 17.69
C THR A 251 -16.65 -0.12 17.74
N LEU A 252 -16.21 -0.90 16.75
CA LEU A 252 -16.39 -2.34 16.75
C LEU A 252 -15.68 -2.90 17.98
N SER A 253 -16.33 -3.84 18.67
CA SER A 253 -15.66 -4.64 19.69
C SER A 253 -14.53 -5.47 19.09
N GLU A 254 -13.59 -5.92 19.91
CA GLU A 254 -12.50 -6.80 19.46
C GLU A 254 -13.04 -8.06 18.77
N GLN A 255 -14.12 -8.64 19.28
CA GLN A 255 -14.74 -9.84 18.69
C GLN A 255 -15.29 -9.56 17.28
N GLU A 256 -15.95 -8.43 17.09
CA GLU A 256 -16.48 -8.02 15.78
C GLU A 256 -15.36 -7.72 14.78
N LEU A 257 -14.23 -7.14 15.24
CA LEU A 257 -13.05 -6.93 14.42
C LEU A 257 -12.42 -8.24 13.98
N GLU A 258 -12.32 -9.22 14.88
CA GLU A 258 -11.78 -10.54 14.56
C GLU A 258 -12.69 -11.29 13.57
N GLU A 259 -14.00 -11.27 13.78
CA GLU A 259 -14.94 -11.88 12.85
C GLU A 259 -14.89 -11.20 11.47
N LYS A 260 -14.83 -9.86 11.44
CA LYS A 260 -14.81 -9.08 10.20
C LYS A 260 -13.48 -9.22 9.46
N TYR A 261 -12.33 -9.20 10.11
CA TYR A 261 -11.03 -9.10 9.43
C TYR A 261 -10.14 -10.34 9.57
N LEU A 262 -10.35 -11.18 10.58
CA LEU A 262 -9.51 -12.35 10.86
C LEU A 262 -10.21 -13.69 10.60
N ASN A 263 -11.44 -13.69 10.08
CA ASN A 263 -12.09 -14.93 9.63
C ASN A 263 -11.29 -15.58 8.49
N ASP A 264 -10.70 -16.72 8.82
CA ASP A 264 -9.80 -17.50 7.97
C ASP A 264 -10.53 -18.68 7.29
N GLY A 265 -11.86 -18.67 7.15
CA GLY A 265 -12.53 -19.64 6.28
C GLY A 265 -12.16 -19.42 4.81
N LEU A 266 -11.89 -20.47 4.02
CA LEU A 266 -11.63 -20.33 2.58
C LEU A 266 -12.74 -19.55 1.86
N VAL A 267 -14.00 -19.79 2.23
CA VAL A 267 -15.17 -19.08 1.68
C VAL A 267 -15.14 -17.57 1.89
N HIS A 268 -14.53 -17.09 2.98
CA HIS A 268 -14.39 -15.66 3.28
C HIS A 268 -13.14 -15.05 2.65
N VAL A 269 -12.08 -15.85 2.50
CA VAL A 269 -10.79 -15.36 2.02
C VAL A 269 -10.69 -15.36 0.50
N ILE A 270 -11.28 -16.33 -0.21
CA ILE A 270 -11.22 -16.35 -1.69
C ILE A 270 -11.73 -15.03 -2.30
N PRO A 271 -12.88 -14.46 -1.87
CA PRO A 271 -13.30 -13.14 -2.32
C PRO A 271 -12.28 -12.03 -2.01
N ARG A 272 -11.70 -12.02 -0.80
CA ARG A 272 -10.68 -11.03 -0.40
C ARG A 272 -9.41 -11.14 -1.22
N LEU A 273 -8.98 -12.36 -1.57
CA LEU A 273 -7.83 -12.59 -2.44
C LEU A 273 -8.10 -12.01 -3.84
N TYR A 274 -9.28 -12.25 -4.39
CA TYR A 274 -9.69 -11.66 -5.66
C TYR A 274 -9.70 -10.14 -5.62
N ASP A 275 -10.33 -9.55 -4.59
CA ASP A 275 -10.36 -8.08 -4.42
C ASP A 275 -8.95 -7.50 -4.26
N THR A 276 -8.09 -8.17 -3.50
CA THR A 276 -6.70 -7.76 -3.30
C THR A 276 -5.92 -7.77 -4.62
N LEU A 277 -6.01 -8.86 -5.39
CA LEU A 277 -5.36 -8.98 -6.70
C LEU A 277 -5.89 -7.94 -7.68
N ARG A 278 -7.21 -7.76 -7.73
CA ARG A 278 -7.86 -6.76 -8.57
C ARG A 278 -7.35 -5.36 -8.24
N ASN A 279 -7.32 -4.98 -6.96
CA ASN A 279 -6.86 -3.67 -6.53
C ASN A 279 -5.37 -3.45 -6.81
N GLN A 280 -4.54 -4.50 -6.68
CA GLN A 280 -3.12 -4.39 -6.95
C GLN A 280 -2.79 -4.19 -8.45
N VAL A 281 -3.60 -4.75 -9.34
CA VAL A 281 -3.40 -4.59 -10.80
C VAL A 281 -3.81 -3.19 -11.28
N LEU A 282 -4.68 -2.50 -10.56
CA LEU A 282 -5.22 -1.21 -11.01
C LEU A 282 -4.18 -0.08 -11.04
N PHE A 283 -3.17 -0.09 -10.16
CA PHE A 283 -2.27 1.05 -10.02
C PHE A 283 -0.83 0.65 -9.68
N LYS A 284 0.13 1.40 -10.24
CA LYS A 284 1.53 1.41 -9.80
C LYS A 284 1.76 2.55 -8.81
N GLU A 285 2.60 2.32 -7.82
CA GLU A 285 2.90 3.31 -6.78
C GLU A 285 3.55 4.57 -7.34
N SER A 286 4.47 4.43 -8.31
CA SER A 286 5.10 5.56 -9.00
C SER A 286 4.07 6.46 -9.68
N ASP A 287 3.10 5.85 -10.36
CA ASP A 287 2.14 6.57 -11.18
C ASP A 287 1.16 7.34 -10.29
N ILE A 288 0.76 6.77 -9.15
CA ILE A 288 -0.03 7.46 -8.12
C ILE A 288 0.78 8.60 -7.52
N ALA A 289 2.04 8.34 -7.17
CA ALA A 289 2.88 9.34 -6.51
C ALA A 289 3.07 10.57 -7.40
N ASP A 290 3.33 10.34 -8.69
CA ASP A 290 3.45 11.39 -9.68
C ASP A 290 2.11 12.09 -9.92
N LEU A 291 0.99 11.36 -10.05
CA LEU A 291 -0.31 11.94 -10.34
C LEU A 291 -0.85 12.82 -9.19
N PHE A 292 -0.61 12.46 -7.93
CA PHE A 292 -1.08 13.20 -6.76
C PHE A 292 0.02 14.04 -6.09
N SER A 293 1.11 14.32 -6.81
CA SER A 293 2.16 15.23 -6.36
C SER A 293 1.71 16.70 -6.35
N ASN A 294 2.32 17.48 -5.46
CA ASN A 294 1.97 18.89 -5.26
C ASN A 294 2.31 19.82 -6.44
N ASP A 295 3.13 19.36 -7.38
CA ASP A 295 3.73 20.19 -8.42
C ASP A 295 3.02 20.09 -9.78
N SER A 296 1.70 19.86 -9.76
CA SER A 296 0.98 19.62 -11.01
C SER A 296 -0.41 20.23 -11.04
N GLN A 297 -0.74 20.88 -12.16
CA GLN A 297 -2.07 21.40 -12.47
C GLN A 297 -3.05 20.27 -12.83
N LYS A 298 -3.26 19.34 -11.90
CA LYS A 298 -4.15 18.20 -12.09
C LYS A 298 -5.47 18.44 -11.36
N GLY A 299 -6.56 18.05 -11.99
CA GLY A 299 -7.90 18.12 -11.43
C GLY A 299 -8.69 16.87 -11.83
N MET A 300 -9.74 16.58 -11.06
CA MET A 300 -10.67 15.52 -11.37
C MET A 300 -12.10 16.03 -11.23
N ILE A 301 -12.93 15.65 -12.19
CA ILE A 301 -14.37 15.87 -12.19
C ILE A 301 -15.02 14.51 -11.98
N TRP A 302 -15.98 14.45 -11.07
CA TRP A 302 -16.79 13.26 -10.81
C TRP A 302 -18.22 13.66 -10.43
N PRO A 303 -19.21 12.78 -10.64
CA PRO A 303 -20.59 13.08 -10.32
C PRO A 303 -20.82 13.04 -8.80
N THR A 304 -21.50 14.06 -8.27
CA THR A 304 -22.00 14.08 -6.90
C THR A 304 -23.49 14.38 -6.88
N ARG A 305 -24.26 13.58 -6.14
CA ARG A 305 -25.70 13.80 -5.95
C ARG A 305 -25.96 14.07 -4.48
N TYR A 306 -26.82 15.04 -4.19
CA TYR A 306 -27.33 15.31 -2.85
C TYR A 306 -28.82 14.99 -2.80
N LYS A 307 -29.28 14.39 -1.71
CA LYS A 307 -30.69 14.19 -1.39
C LYS A 307 -30.89 14.57 0.07
N ASP A 308 -31.83 15.47 0.35
CA ASP A 308 -32.14 15.94 1.71
C ASP A 308 -30.91 16.45 2.48
N GLY A 309 -30.03 17.19 1.78
CA GLY A 309 -28.77 17.71 2.36
C GLY A 309 -27.68 16.67 2.58
N LYS A 310 -27.94 15.38 2.34
CA LYS A 310 -26.96 14.29 2.46
C LYS A 310 -26.38 13.92 1.09
N LYS A 311 -25.06 13.75 1.02
CA LYS A 311 -24.36 13.29 -0.17
C LYS A 311 -24.71 11.81 -0.42
N TYR A 312 -25.14 11.48 -1.62
CA TYR A 312 -25.54 10.14 -2.03
C TYR A 312 -24.34 9.37 -2.61
N ARG A 313 -24.09 8.13 -2.14
CA ARG A 313 -22.89 7.33 -2.49
C ARG A 313 -22.73 7.08 -3.99
N ASN A 314 -23.83 6.71 -4.64
CA ASN A 314 -23.85 6.38 -6.06
C ASN A 314 -24.61 7.48 -6.81
N ALA A 315 -23.88 8.50 -7.28
CA ALA A 315 -24.48 9.63 -7.96
C ALA A 315 -25.10 9.27 -9.32
N ILE A 316 -24.64 8.17 -9.93
CA ILE A 316 -25.21 7.57 -11.14
C ILE A 316 -25.99 6.30 -10.77
N ALA A 317 -27.09 6.04 -11.48
CA ALA A 317 -27.99 4.88 -11.30
C ALA A 317 -27.36 3.50 -11.57
N SER A 318 -26.04 3.43 -11.76
CA SER A 318 -25.26 2.24 -12.12
C SER A 318 -24.60 1.53 -10.93
N GLY A 319 -24.94 1.92 -9.70
CA GLY A 319 -24.28 1.43 -8.48
C GLY A 319 -24.43 -0.08 -8.18
N ALA A 320 -25.22 -0.83 -8.97
CA ALA A 320 -25.28 -2.28 -8.86
C ALA A 320 -24.23 -2.95 -9.78
N LEU A 321 -23.50 -3.93 -9.25
CA LEU A 321 -22.41 -4.66 -9.92
C LEU A 321 -21.30 -3.77 -10.51
N GLY A 322 -20.74 -2.85 -9.72
CA GLY A 322 -19.53 -2.13 -10.12
C GLY A 322 -19.67 -1.28 -11.40
N GLY A 323 -20.86 -0.69 -11.63
CA GLY A 323 -21.12 0.18 -12.78
C GLY A 323 -21.84 -0.50 -13.95
N PHE A 324 -21.88 -1.84 -13.99
CA PHE A 324 -22.43 -2.57 -15.15
C PHE A 324 -23.96 -2.55 -15.25
N ALA A 325 -24.70 -2.36 -14.15
CA ALA A 325 -26.16 -2.31 -14.21
C ALA A 325 -26.71 -1.04 -14.90
N GLY A 326 -25.88 -0.02 -15.10
CA GLY A 326 -26.30 1.25 -15.73
C GLY A 326 -26.57 1.17 -17.23
N PHE A 327 -26.08 0.11 -17.91
CA PHE A 327 -26.22 -0.05 -19.36
C PHE A 327 -27.64 -0.40 -19.82
N SER A 328 -28.55 -0.73 -18.89
CA SER A 328 -29.94 -1.08 -19.22
C SER A 328 -30.93 0.09 -19.15
N GLY A 329 -30.48 1.31 -18.89
CA GLY A 329 -31.36 2.49 -18.73
C GLY A 329 -31.09 3.61 -19.75
N GLU A 330 -32.14 4.09 -20.43
CA GLU A 330 -32.08 5.22 -21.38
C GLU A 330 -31.49 6.52 -20.77
N ASN A 331 -31.60 6.70 -19.45
CA ASN A 331 -31.10 7.86 -18.71
C ASN A 331 -29.56 7.93 -18.60
N PHE A 332 -28.84 6.86 -18.94
CA PHE A 332 -27.38 6.84 -18.91
C PHE A 332 -26.79 7.69 -20.05
N SER A 333 -27.36 7.56 -21.26
CA SER A 333 -26.90 8.28 -22.46
C SER A 333 -27.07 9.80 -22.36
N SER A 334 -28.16 10.27 -21.75
CA SER A 334 -28.41 11.71 -21.57
C SER A 334 -27.42 12.37 -20.59
N THR A 335 -26.99 11.63 -19.56
CA THR A 335 -26.02 12.11 -18.56
C THR A 335 -24.63 12.33 -19.15
N ILE A 336 -24.16 11.42 -20.02
CA ILE A 336 -22.87 11.54 -20.73
C ILE A 336 -22.87 12.76 -21.66
N ILE A 337 -23.98 12.98 -22.38
CA ILE A 337 -24.13 14.14 -23.29
C ILE A 337 -24.09 15.47 -22.53
N CYS A 338 -24.74 15.55 -21.36
CA CYS A 338 -24.70 16.75 -20.51
C CYS A 338 -23.30 17.04 -19.95
N TRP A 339 -22.51 16.00 -19.67
CA TRP A 339 -21.11 16.16 -19.25
C TRP A 339 -20.24 16.78 -20.35
N GLY A 340 -20.34 16.26 -21.59
CA GLY A 340 -19.61 16.82 -22.73
C GLY A 340 -19.88 18.31 -22.95
N ARG A 341 -21.12 18.76 -22.74
CA ARG A 341 -21.50 20.18 -22.87
C ARG A 341 -20.89 21.07 -21.78
N ARG A 342 -20.79 20.61 -20.53
CA ARG A 342 -20.22 21.40 -19.43
C ARG A 342 -18.71 21.57 -19.55
N ILE A 343 -18.02 20.57 -20.08
CA ILE A 343 -16.58 20.62 -20.33
C ILE A 343 -16.28 21.60 -21.47
N ALA A 344 -17.07 21.56 -22.55
CA ALA A 344 -16.93 22.49 -23.67
C ALA A 344 -17.23 23.97 -23.32
N SER A 345 -17.98 24.23 -22.25
CA SER A 345 -18.25 25.59 -21.74
C SER A 345 -17.23 26.08 -20.71
N ALA A 346 -16.32 25.22 -20.25
CA ALA A 346 -15.30 25.53 -19.24
C ALA A 346 -13.89 25.74 -19.83
N SER A 347 -13.76 25.65 -21.16
CA SER A 347 -12.55 25.87 -21.96
C SER A 347 -12.53 27.24 -22.62
#